data_AF-A0A0J6CET4-F1
#
_entry.id   AF-A0A0J6CET4-F1
#
_cell.length_a   1.000
_cell.length_b   1.000
_cell.length_c   1.000
_cell.angle_alpha   90.00
_cell.angle_beta   90.00
_cell.angle_gamma   90.00
#
_symmetry.space_group_name_H-M   'P 1'
#
loop_
_entity.id
_entity.type
_entity.pdbx_description
1 polymer ?
#
loop_
_entity_poly.entity_id
_entity_poly.type
_entity_poly.pdbx_seq_one_letter_code
_entity_poly.pdbx_strand_id
1 'polypeptide(L)'
;MILKHTGEKVVAEYRFHPGRDWRFDFAIPSRRVAVEVEGGAFNGGRHIRPEGYLRDMEKYNEAAVSGWCVIRVLPGELLMLKTLRLVIRAIQNHN
;
A
#
# COMPACT_ATOMS: atom_id res chain seq x y z
N MET A 1 -10.55 -6.15 -10.83
CA MET A 1 -11.78 -5.42 -10.41
C MET A 1 -11.58 -3.91 -10.46
N ILE A 2 -10.51 -3.36 -9.86
CA ILE A 2 -10.19 -1.93 -9.88
C ILE A 2 -10.18 -1.34 -11.29
N LEU A 3 -9.38 -1.91 -12.21
CA LEU A 3 -9.33 -1.45 -13.61
C LEU A 3 -10.72 -1.38 -14.27
N LYS A 4 -11.54 -2.41 -14.08
CA LYS A 4 -12.89 -2.48 -14.67
C LYS A 4 -13.85 -1.41 -14.12
N HIS A 5 -13.69 -1.00 -12.86
CA HIS A 5 -14.61 -0.06 -12.19
C HIS A 5 -14.12 1.39 -12.19
N THR A 6 -12.82 1.61 -12.31
CA THR A 6 -12.20 2.94 -12.15
C THR A 6 -11.40 3.38 -13.37
N GLY A 7 -11.08 2.47 -14.29
CA GLY A 7 -10.14 2.73 -15.39
C GLY A 7 -8.66 2.74 -14.98
N GLU A 8 -8.36 2.63 -13.68
CA GLU A 8 -7.00 2.76 -13.17
C GLU A 8 -6.21 1.45 -13.22
N LYS A 9 -4.94 1.53 -13.61
CA LYS A 9 -4.03 0.39 -13.65
C LYS A 9 -3.41 0.14 -12.27
N VAL A 10 -3.53 -1.09 -11.81
CA VAL A 10 -2.83 -1.59 -10.62
C VAL A 10 -1.52 -2.25 -11.04
N VAL A 11 -0.43 -1.94 -10.34
CA VAL A 11 0.92 -2.49 -10.56
C VAL A 11 1.36 -3.18 -9.28
N ALA A 12 1.82 -4.43 -9.37
CA ALA A 12 2.39 -5.15 -8.23
C ALA A 12 3.87 -4.80 -8.02
N GLU A 13 4.37 -4.93 -6.80
CA GLU A 13 5.79 -4.73 -6.44
C GLU A 13 6.35 -3.38 -6.92
N TYR A 14 5.56 -2.33 -6.77
CA TYR A 14 5.86 -1.02 -7.34
C TYR A 14 6.90 -0.28 -6.51
N ARG A 15 8.09 -0.07 -7.11
CA ARG A 15 9.14 0.77 -6.52
C ARG A 15 8.77 2.25 -6.63
N PHE A 16 8.52 2.87 -5.49
CA PHE A 16 8.11 4.29 -5.45
C PHE A 16 9.26 5.25 -5.15
N HIS A 17 10.36 4.76 -4.56
CA HIS A 17 11.48 5.59 -4.15
C HIS A 17 12.67 5.45 -5.12
N PRO A 18 13.29 6.56 -5.58
CA PRO A 18 14.37 6.52 -6.56
C PRO A 18 15.67 5.92 -5.99
N GLY A 19 16.01 6.21 -4.73
CA GLY A 19 17.28 5.80 -4.11
C GLY A 19 17.22 4.59 -3.16
N ARG A 20 16.02 4.06 -2.88
CA ARG A 20 15.80 2.93 -1.95
C ARG A 20 15.02 1.87 -2.71
N ASP A 21 15.25 0.59 -2.41
CA ASP A 21 14.52 -0.51 -3.05
C ASP A 21 13.19 -0.80 -2.34
N TRP A 22 12.51 0.24 -1.88
CA TRP A 22 11.19 0.11 -1.28
C TRP A 22 10.13 -0.07 -2.34
N ARG A 23 9.28 -1.06 -2.12
CA ARG A 23 8.18 -1.44 -3.00
C ARG A 23 6.89 -1.49 -2.20
N PHE A 24 5.81 -1.03 -2.81
CA PHE A 24 4.47 -1.39 -2.36
C PHE A 24 4.07 -2.72 -2.99
N ASP A 25 3.39 -3.58 -2.24
CA ASP A 25 2.84 -4.83 -2.80
C ASP A 25 1.96 -4.55 -4.02
N PHE A 26 1.12 -3.51 -3.94
CA PHE A 26 0.36 -2.98 -5.06
C PHE A 26 0.31 -1.46 -5.06
N ALA A 27 0.28 -0.85 -6.25
CA ALA A 27 0.13 0.58 -6.41
C ALA A 27 -0.74 0.95 -7.62
N ILE A 28 -1.34 2.13 -7.55
CA ILE A 28 -1.99 2.84 -8.64
C ILE A 28 -1.20 4.15 -8.82
N PRO A 29 -0.12 4.14 -9.62
CA PRO A 29 0.82 5.26 -9.66
C PRO A 29 0.21 6.57 -10.15
N SER A 30 -0.73 6.49 -11.10
CA SER A 30 -1.50 7.64 -11.62
C SER A 30 -2.25 8.41 -10.53
N ARG A 31 -2.56 7.75 -9.41
CA ARG A 31 -3.34 8.29 -8.29
C ARG A 31 -2.55 8.42 -6.99
N ARG A 32 -1.28 7.99 -6.98
CA ARG A 32 -0.47 7.86 -5.76
C ARG A 32 -1.19 7.10 -4.64
N VAL A 33 -1.93 6.05 -4.99
CA VAL A 33 -2.56 5.15 -4.02
C VAL A 33 -1.79 3.83 -4.00
N ALA A 34 -1.50 3.32 -2.80
CA ALA A 34 -0.81 2.06 -2.60
C ALA A 34 -1.60 1.14 -1.65
N VAL A 35 -1.40 -0.17 -1.80
CA VAL A 35 -1.90 -1.21 -0.90
C VAL A 35 -0.71 -2.05 -0.42
N GLU A 36 -0.61 -2.20 0.89
CA GLU A 36 0.41 -3.00 1.59
C GLU A 36 -0.27 -4.10 2.39
N VAL A 37 0.24 -5.32 2.26
CA VAL A 37 -0.29 -6.52 2.89
C VAL A 37 0.61 -6.89 4.07
N GLU A 38 0.13 -6.58 5.26
CA GLU A 38 0.87 -6.74 6.51
C GLU A 38 0.91 -8.22 6.95
N GLY A 39 1.89 -8.96 6.43
CA GLY A 39 2.12 -10.34 6.79
C GLY A 39 2.62 -10.50 8.23
N GLY A 40 2.09 -11.50 8.95
CA GLY A 40 2.59 -11.88 10.28
C GLY A 40 2.29 -10.88 11.39
N ALA A 41 1.32 -9.98 11.20
CA ALA A 41 0.87 -8.98 12.18
C ALA A 41 0.44 -9.55 13.56
N PHE A 42 0.13 -10.85 13.64
CA PHE A 42 -0.23 -11.53 14.90
C PHE A 42 0.77 -12.60 15.36
N ASN A 43 1.79 -12.89 14.54
CA ASN A 43 2.68 -14.05 14.74
C ASN A 43 4.15 -13.66 14.98
N GLY A 44 4.41 -12.42 15.40
CA GLY A 44 5.80 -11.95 15.61
C GLY A 44 6.60 -11.81 14.31
N GLY A 45 5.92 -11.50 13.20
CA GLY A 45 6.54 -11.32 11.89
C GLY A 45 7.53 -10.14 11.84
N ARG A 46 8.25 -10.02 10.72
CA ARG A 46 9.24 -8.95 10.49
C ARG A 46 8.72 -7.55 10.87
N HIS A 47 7.46 -7.26 10.56
CA HIS A 47 6.81 -5.97 10.81
C HIS A 47 6.63 -5.63 12.30
N ILE A 48 6.76 -6.62 13.19
CA ILE A 48 6.62 -6.46 14.65
C ILE A 48 7.98 -6.39 15.34
N ARG A 49 9.03 -6.95 14.72
CA ARG A 49 10.39 -6.87 15.28
C ARG A 49 10.87 -5.42 15.25
N PRO A 50 11.56 -4.91 16.30
CA PRO A 50 11.92 -3.50 16.40
C PRO A 50 12.64 -2.96 15.15
N GLU A 51 13.57 -3.71 14.58
CA GLU A 51 14.35 -3.28 13.42
C GLU A 51 13.50 -3.24 12.15
N GLY A 52 12.56 -4.17 12.00
CA GLY A 52 11.62 -4.20 10.88
C GLY A 52 10.64 -3.04 10.97
N TYR A 53 10.06 -2.85 12.16
CA TYR A 53 9.14 -1.76 12.44
C TYR A 53 9.76 -0.38 12.17
N LEU A 54 10.99 -0.12 12.63
CA LEU A 54 11.68 1.16 12.37
C LEU A 54 11.93 1.41 10.87
N ARG A 55 12.27 0.36 10.10
CA ARG A 55 12.44 0.47 8.63
C ARG A 55 11.12 0.72 7.92
N ASP A 56 10.04 0.12 8.41
CA ASP A 56 8.70 0.35 7.87
C ASP A 56 8.22 1.78 8.18
N MET A 57 8.51 2.31 9.37
CA MET A 57 8.27 3.72 9.68
C MET A 57 8.98 4.65 8.70
N GLU A 58 10.27 4.41 8.43
CA GLU A 58 11.05 5.19 7.46
C GLU A 58 10.38 5.17 6.06
N LYS A 59 10.02 3.97 5.58
CA LYS A 59 9.35 3.77 4.30
C LYS A 59 8.00 4.50 4.22
N TYR A 60 7.14 4.35 5.23
CA TYR A 60 5.80 4.93 5.21
C TYR A 60 5.81 6.45 5.39
N ASN A 61 6.74 6.99 6.17
CA ASN A 61 6.92 8.43 6.28
C ASN A 61 7.35 9.03 4.93
N GLU A 62 8.31 8.42 4.24
CA GLU A 62 8.74 8.87 2.91
C GLU A 62 7.62 8.73 1.86
N ALA A 63 6.81 7.67 1.94
CA ALA A 63 5.61 7.53 1.12
C ALA A 63 4.64 8.70 1.36
N ALA A 64 4.35 9.03 2.62
CA ALA A 64 3.45 10.11 2.99
C ALA A 64 3.98 11.49 2.53
N VAL A 65 5.25 11.79 2.76
CA VAL A 65 5.91 13.02 2.28
C VAL A 65 5.86 13.12 0.75
N SER A 66 5.99 11.97 0.07
CA SER A 66 5.86 11.86 -1.38
C SER A 66 4.40 11.89 -1.87
N GLY A 67 3.42 12.19 -1.00
CA GLY A 67 2.01 12.34 -1.35
C GLY A 67 1.30 11.02 -1.66
N TRP A 68 1.80 9.88 -1.16
CA TRP A 68 1.13 8.60 -1.32
C TRP A 68 0.06 8.39 -0.24
N CYS A 69 -1.12 7.94 -0.66
CA CYS A 69 -2.10 7.31 0.21
C CYS A 69 -1.82 5.82 0.31
N VAL A 70 -1.33 5.35 1.46
CA VAL A 70 -1.01 3.93 1.68
C VAL A 70 -2.11 3.27 2.51
N ILE A 71 -2.80 2.29 1.92
CA ILE A 71 -3.81 1.47 2.58
C ILE A 71 -3.15 0.17 3.04
N ARG A 72 -3.19 -0.11 4.35
CA ARG A 72 -2.58 -1.30 4.95
C ARG A 72 -3.67 -2.30 5.30
N VAL A 73 -3.52 -3.56 4.88
CA VAL A 73 -4.50 -4.62 5.08
C VAL A 73 -3.84 -5.92 5.52
N LEU A 74 -4.61 -6.80 6.16
CA LEU A 74 -4.15 -8.16 6.42
C LEU A 74 -4.29 -9.03 5.16
N PRO A 75 -3.52 -10.12 5.03
CA PRO A 75 -3.64 -11.05 3.90
C PRO A 75 -5.07 -11.52 3.63
N GLY A 76 -5.83 -11.84 4.69
CA GLY A 76 -7.23 -12.29 4.58
C GLY A 76 -8.21 -11.20 4.13
N GLU A 77 -7.79 -9.93 4.11
CA GLU A 77 -8.63 -8.79 3.78
C GLU A 77 -8.43 -8.28 2.34
N LEU A 78 -7.33 -8.64 1.69
CA LEU A 78 -6.92 -8.08 0.39
C LEU A 78 -8.03 -8.13 -0.67
N LEU A 79 -8.75 -9.25 -0.75
CA LEU A 79 -9.82 -9.46 -1.75
C LEU A 79 -11.23 -9.15 -1.23
N MET A 80 -11.36 -8.60 -0.02
CA MET A 80 -12.66 -8.28 0.55
C MET A 80 -13.23 -6.99 -0.04
N LEU A 81 -14.56 -6.91 -0.11
CA LEU A 81 -15.28 -5.70 -0.55
C LEU A 81 -14.94 -4.45 0.27
N LYS A 82 -14.56 -4.61 1.53
CA LYS A 82 -14.12 -3.48 2.38
C LYS A 82 -12.83 -2.84 1.85
N THR A 83 -11.85 -3.66 1.45
CA THR A 83 -10.58 -3.21 0.88
C THR A 83 -10.81 -2.56 -0.48
N LEU A 84 -11.64 -3.17 -1.32
CA LEU A 84 -12.03 -2.59 -2.60
C LEU A 84 -12.66 -1.20 -2.43
N ARG A 85 -13.60 -1.04 -1.47
CA ARG A 85 -14.23 0.25 -1.18
C ARG A 85 -13.24 1.30 -0.68
N LEU A 86 -12.28 0.91 0.16
CA LEU A 86 -11.23 1.81 0.63
C LEU A 86 -10.37 2.32 -0.53
N VAL A 87 -9.94 1.42 -1.43
CA VAL A 87 -9.14 1.78 -2.61
C VAL A 87 -9.91 2.72 -3.53
N ILE A 88 -11.19 2.41 -3.83
CA ILE A 88 -12.03 3.28 -4.68
C ILE A 88 -12.19 4.67 -4.05
N ARG A 89 -12.45 4.75 -2.74
CA ARG A 89 -12.55 6.02 -2.04
C ARG A 89 -11.25 6.82 -2.08
N ALA A 90 -10.10 6.16 -1.93
CA ALA A 90 -8.80 6.81 -2.04
C ALA A 90 -8.59 7.38 -3.45
N ILE A 91 -8.89 6.60 -4.51
CA ILE A 91 -8.82 7.08 -5.91
C ILE A 91 -9.68 8.34 -6.11
N GLN A 92 -10.89 8.37 -5.54
CA GLN A 92 -11.86 9.47 -5.72
C GLN A 92 -11.51 10.74 -4.93
N ASN A 93 -10.90 10.61 -3.76
CA ASN A 93 -10.54 11.74 -2.88
C ASN A 93 -9.29 12.50 -3.33
N HIS A 94 -8.49 11.94 -4.23
CA HIS A 94 -7.26 12.56 -4.76
C HIS A 94 -7.46 13.20 -6.15
N ASN A 95 -8.64 13.79 -6.40
CA ASN A 95 -8.95 14.61 -7.57
C ASN A 95 -8.87 16.10 -7.24
#